data_AF-A0A779QIW4-F1
#
_entry.id   AF-A0A779QIW4-F1
#
_cell.length_a   1.000
_cell.length_b   1.000
_cell.length_c   1.000
_cell.angle_alpha   90.00
_cell.angle_beta   90.00
_cell.angle_gamma   90.00
#
_symmetry.space_group_name_H-M   'P 1'
#
loop_
_entity.id
_entity.type
_entity.pdbx_description
1 polymer ?
#
loop_
_entity_poly.entity_id
_entity_poly.type
_entity_poly.pdbx_seq_one_letter_code
_entity_poly.pdbx_strand_id
1 'polypeptide(L)'
;MPAASLTAKGTVQLSSDINSTSEILAATPKAVKAAYDLANGKQPADATLTALAGLATAADRLPYFTGADRAALTTLTAIGRAIIAMGSIKEVL
;
A
#
# COMPACT_ATOMS: atom_id res chain seq x y z
N MET A 1 15.20 -17.80 34.98
CA MET A 1 13.74 -17.78 34.71
C MET A 1 13.51 -18.39 33.33
N PRO A 2 12.37 -19.07 33.07
CA PRO A 2 12.04 -19.57 31.74
C PRO A 2 11.77 -18.42 30.75
N ALA A 3 11.95 -18.68 29.46
CA ALA A 3 11.61 -17.75 28.38
C ALA A 3 10.07 -17.58 28.28
N ALA A 4 9.61 -16.41 27.85
CA ALA A 4 8.18 -16.20 27.62
C ALA A 4 7.71 -16.93 26.34
N SER A 5 6.42 -17.25 26.28
CA SER A 5 5.74 -17.76 25.10
C SER A 5 4.32 -17.19 25.03
N LEU A 6 3.57 -17.56 23.98
CA LEU A 6 2.15 -17.19 23.85
C LEU A 6 1.26 -17.84 24.93
N THR A 7 1.73 -18.89 25.60
CA THR A 7 0.96 -19.66 26.58
C THR A 7 1.56 -19.66 27.99
N ALA A 8 2.81 -19.19 28.15
CA ALA A 8 3.51 -19.17 29.42
C ALA A 8 4.26 -17.85 29.64
N LYS A 9 4.18 -17.31 30.86
CA LYS A 9 4.94 -16.11 31.25
C LYS A 9 6.42 -16.45 31.41
N GLY A 10 7.30 -15.52 31.06
CA GLY A 10 8.75 -15.65 31.21
C GLY A 10 9.47 -14.34 30.92
N THR A 11 10.81 -14.38 30.87
CA THR A 11 11.64 -13.22 30.50
C THR A 11 11.85 -13.14 28.99
N VAL A 12 11.94 -11.92 28.45
CA VAL A 12 12.18 -11.64 27.03
C VAL A 12 13.28 -10.58 26.89
N GLN A 13 14.13 -10.72 25.88
CA GLN A 13 15.06 -9.66 25.49
C GLN A 13 14.36 -8.69 24.53
N LEU A 14 14.71 -7.41 24.61
CA LEU A 14 14.15 -6.38 23.74
C LEU A 14 15.08 -6.11 22.56
N SER A 15 14.52 -6.00 21.36
CA SER A 15 15.23 -5.46 20.19
C SER A 15 14.56 -4.17 19.71
N SER A 16 15.39 -3.21 19.28
CA SER A 16 14.92 -1.99 18.63
C SER A 16 15.14 -1.99 17.11
N ASP A 17 15.54 -3.14 16.55
CA ASP A 17 15.65 -3.31 15.10
C ASP A 17 14.26 -3.40 14.47
N ILE A 18 14.09 -2.80 13.30
CA ILE A 18 12.81 -2.82 12.54
C ILE A 18 12.75 -3.92 11.47
N ASN A 19 13.82 -4.70 11.34
CA ASN A 19 13.97 -5.79 10.37
C ASN A 19 14.42 -7.11 11.04
N SER A 20 14.28 -7.21 12.37
CA SER A 20 14.59 -8.45 13.09
C SER A 20 13.64 -9.57 12.65
N THR A 21 14.20 -10.73 12.32
CA THR A 21 13.45 -11.98 12.03
C THR A 21 13.32 -12.89 13.25
N SER A 22 13.78 -12.45 14.42
CA SER A 22 13.72 -13.25 15.64
C SER A 22 12.29 -13.39 16.18
N GLU A 23 11.89 -14.61 16.48
CA GLU A 23 10.61 -14.93 17.14
C GLU A 23 10.70 -14.93 18.68
N ILE A 24 11.90 -14.76 19.25
CA ILE A 24 12.14 -14.81 20.71
C ILE A 24 12.44 -13.43 21.33
N LEU A 25 12.71 -12.42 20.51
CA LEU A 25 12.94 -11.04 20.92
C LEU A 25 11.63 -10.25 20.82
N ALA A 26 11.31 -9.44 21.83
CA ALA A 26 10.17 -8.51 21.76
C ALA A 26 10.61 -7.17 21.13
N ALA A 27 9.76 -6.63 20.26
CA ALA A 27 9.96 -5.30 19.69
C ALA A 27 9.73 -4.21 20.75
N THR A 28 10.59 -3.19 20.76
CA THR A 28 10.37 -1.99 21.59
C THR A 28 9.36 -1.03 20.95
N PRO A 29 8.72 -0.14 21.73
CA PRO A 29 7.94 0.97 21.16
C PRO A 29 8.74 1.83 20.18
N LYS A 30 10.07 1.94 20.36
CA LYS A 30 10.97 2.62 19.42
C LYS A 30 11.02 1.92 18.06
N ALA A 31 11.18 0.59 18.01
CA ALA A 31 11.13 -0.17 16.76
C ALA A 31 9.78 0.00 16.05
N VAL A 32 8.68 -0.15 16.80
CA VAL A 32 7.32 -0.02 16.26
C VAL A 32 7.10 1.38 15.67
N LYS A 33 7.50 2.43 16.40
CA LYS A 33 7.39 3.80 15.91
C LYS A 33 8.23 4.03 14.66
N ALA A 34 9.48 3.57 14.64
CA ALA A 34 10.37 3.74 13.48
C ALA A 34 9.83 3.01 12.23
N ALA A 35 9.28 1.80 12.39
CA ALA A 35 8.64 1.07 11.29
C ALA A 35 7.38 1.79 10.78
N TYR A 36 6.56 2.30 11.70
CA TYR A 36 5.36 3.09 11.38
C TYR A 36 5.70 4.38 10.63
N ASP A 37 6.65 5.17 11.14
CA ASP A 37 7.10 6.41 10.51
C ASP A 37 7.68 6.14 9.12
N LEU A 38 8.48 5.07 8.97
CA LEU A 38 9.02 4.65 7.69
C LEU A 38 7.90 4.31 6.68
N ALA A 39 6.88 3.57 7.11
CA ALA A 39 5.75 3.20 6.27
C ALA A 39 4.93 4.43 5.85
N ASN A 40 4.61 5.32 6.79
CA ASN A 40 3.88 6.55 6.53
C ASN A 40 4.61 7.49 5.56
N GLY A 41 5.96 7.44 5.53
CA GLY A 41 6.76 8.24 4.61
C GLY A 41 6.86 7.72 3.17
N LYS A 42 6.41 6.49 2.88
CA LYS A 42 6.64 5.87 1.55
C LYS A 42 5.78 6.47 0.45
N GLN A 43 4.48 6.61 0.67
CA GLN A 43 3.57 7.11 -0.36
C GLN A 43 3.89 8.57 -0.74
N PRO A 44 4.11 9.50 0.21
CA PRO A 44 4.49 10.88 -0.14
C PRO A 44 5.88 11.03 -0.78
N ALA A 45 6.75 10.02 -0.68
CA ALA A 45 8.08 10.05 -1.29
C ALA A 45 8.05 9.85 -2.82
N ASP A 46 6.92 9.41 -3.37
CA ASP A 46 6.71 9.25 -4.80
C ASP A 46 5.53 10.13 -5.26
N ALA A 47 5.85 11.07 -6.16
CA ALA A 47 4.89 12.08 -6.61
C ALA A 47 3.79 11.47 -7.50
N THR A 48 4.07 10.40 -8.24
CA THR A 48 3.09 9.67 -9.04
C THR A 48 2.11 8.90 -8.15
N LEU A 49 2.59 8.21 -7.11
CA LEU A 49 1.73 7.56 -6.11
C LEU A 49 0.85 8.58 -5.39
N THR A 50 1.41 9.73 -5.03
CA THR A 50 0.67 10.84 -4.40
C THR A 50 -0.43 11.35 -5.33
N ALA A 51 -0.13 11.55 -6.63
CA ALA A 51 -1.09 12.00 -7.62
C ALA A 51 -2.25 11.02 -7.80
N LEU A 52 -1.97 9.72 -7.84
CA LEU A 52 -3.01 8.67 -7.94
C LEU A 52 -3.85 8.57 -6.66
N ALA A 53 -3.23 8.66 -5.49
CA ALA A 53 -3.91 8.58 -4.20
C ALA A 53 -4.85 9.78 -3.96
N GLY A 54 -4.56 10.94 -4.56
CA GLY A 54 -5.41 12.13 -4.48
C GLY A 54 -6.64 12.11 -5.39
N LEU A 55 -6.82 11.10 -6.24
CA LEU A 55 -7.97 11.03 -7.15
C LEU A 55 -9.26 10.67 -6.41
N ALA A 56 -10.32 11.45 -6.64
CA ALA A 56 -11.65 11.15 -6.12
C ALA A 56 -12.27 9.95 -6.86
N THR A 57 -12.22 8.79 -6.24
CA THR A 57 -12.78 7.55 -6.81
C THR A 57 -14.28 7.68 -7.02
N ALA A 58 -14.75 7.20 -8.17
CA ALA A 58 -16.16 7.10 -8.51
C ALA A 58 -16.36 5.98 -9.53
N ALA A 59 -17.58 5.47 -9.63
CA ALA A 59 -17.95 4.55 -10.70
C ALA A 59 -17.64 5.19 -12.07
N ASP A 60 -17.35 4.33 -13.04
CA ASP A 60 -17.23 4.71 -14.44
C ASP A 60 -16.10 5.71 -14.77
N ARG A 61 -15.14 5.92 -13.86
CA ARG A 61 -13.98 6.79 -14.09
C ARG A 61 -12.69 6.00 -14.31
N LEU A 62 -11.91 6.40 -15.31
CA LEU A 62 -10.59 5.85 -15.61
C LEU A 62 -9.50 6.86 -15.26
N PRO A 63 -8.52 6.52 -14.41
CA PRO A 63 -7.31 7.31 -14.21
C PRO A 63 -6.45 7.41 -15.46
N TYR A 64 -5.90 8.58 -15.73
CA TYR A 64 -4.92 8.81 -16.80
C TYR A 64 -3.92 9.91 -16.41
N PHE A 65 -2.74 9.92 -17.03
CA PHE A 65 -1.71 10.92 -16.78
C PHE A 65 -1.87 12.13 -17.71
N THR A 66 -1.73 13.34 -17.15
CA THR A 66 -1.75 14.61 -17.90
C THR A 66 -0.35 15.24 -18.02
N GLY A 67 0.65 14.60 -17.43
CA GLY A 67 2.05 15.01 -17.40
C GLY A 67 2.82 14.17 -16.37
N ALA A 68 4.12 14.44 -16.22
CA ALA A 68 4.92 13.84 -15.15
C ALA A 68 4.29 14.15 -13.78
N ASP A 69 4.09 13.11 -12.97
CA ASP A 69 3.54 13.19 -11.61
C ASP A 69 2.17 13.89 -11.51
N ARG A 70 1.36 13.82 -12.58
CA ARG A 70 0.01 14.38 -12.63
C ARG A 70 -0.98 13.38 -13.18
N ALA A 71 -1.96 13.01 -12.35
CA ALA A 71 -3.05 12.13 -12.72
C ALA A 71 -4.39 12.89 -12.71
N ALA A 72 -5.31 12.47 -13.58
CA ALA A 72 -6.68 12.94 -13.64
C ALA A 72 -7.62 11.75 -13.91
N LEU A 73 -8.92 12.00 -13.84
CA LEU A 73 -9.95 11.01 -14.15
C LEU A 73 -10.72 11.44 -15.39
N THR A 74 -10.99 10.49 -16.27
CA THR A 74 -11.96 10.67 -17.36
C THR A 74 -13.18 9.79 -17.10
N THR A 75 -14.37 10.26 -17.46
CA THR A 75 -15.60 9.46 -17.33
C THR A 75 -15.79 8.63 -18.59
N LEU A 76 -15.97 7.32 -18.43
CA LEU A 76 -16.28 6.40 -19.51
C LEU A 76 -17.79 6.20 -19.62
N THR A 77 -18.30 6.24 -20.84
CA THR A 77 -19.66 5.79 -21.13
C THR A 77 -19.78 4.28 -20.94
N ALA A 78 -21.01 3.76 -20.90
CA ALA A 78 -21.24 2.32 -20.88
C ALA A 78 -20.59 1.61 -22.09
N ILE A 79 -20.67 2.21 -23.28
CA ILE A 79 -20.03 1.70 -24.50
C ILE A 79 -18.51 1.69 -24.34
N GLY A 80 -17.94 2.80 -23.84
CA GLY A 80 -16.49 2.88 -23.60
C GLY A 80 -15.99 1.79 -22.67
N ARG A 81 -16.73 1.50 -21.58
CA ARG A 81 -16.42 0.39 -20.67
C ARG A 81 -16.55 -0.98 -21.32
N ALA A 82 -17.59 -1.17 -22.14
CA ALA A 82 -17.78 -2.43 -22.85
C ALA A 82 -16.61 -2.73 -23.78
N ILE A 83 -16.15 -1.74 -24.56
CA ILE A 83 -15.03 -1.91 -25.51
C ILE A 83 -13.73 -2.29 -24.78
N ILE A 84 -13.37 -1.60 -23.69
CA ILE A 84 -12.12 -1.90 -22.95
C ILE A 84 -12.17 -3.23 -22.19
N ALA A 85 -13.37 -3.77 -21.95
CA ALA A 85 -13.55 -5.06 -21.28
C ALA A 85 -13.44 -6.25 -22.24
N MET A 86 -13.41 -6.02 -23.55
CA MET A 86 -13.30 -7.08 -24.55
C MET A 86 -11.94 -7.77 -24.47
N GLY A 87 -11.94 -9.09 -24.61
CA GLY A 87 -10.74 -9.92 -24.60
C GLY A 87 -10.04 -9.98 -25.95
N SER A 88 -10.71 -9.58 -27.04
CA SER A 88 -10.10 -9.52 -28.37
C SER A 88 -10.74 -8.48 -29.29
N ILE A 89 -10.01 -8.13 -30.36
CA ILE A 89 -10.51 -7.19 -31.38
C ILE A 89 -11.73 -7.72 -32.15
N LYS A 90 -11.88 -9.05 -32.24
CA LYS A 90 -13.04 -9.68 -32.91
C LYS A 90 -14.35 -9.45 -32.16
N GLU A 91 -14.29 -9.08 -30.89
CA GLU A 91 -15.48 -8.77 -30.09
C GLU A 91 -15.88 -7.28 -30.20
N VAL A 92 -15.03 -6.46 -30.83
CA VAL A 92 -15.26 -5.03 -31.08
C VAL A 92 -15.74 -4.77 -32.51
N LEU A 93 -15.31 -5.61 -33.47
CA LEU A 93 -15.50 -5.45 -34.92
C LEU A 93 -16.54 -6.41 -35.51
#